data_AF-A0A315QX09-F1
#
_entry.id   AF-A0A315QX09-F1
#
_cell.length_a   1.000
_cell.length_b   1.000
_cell.length_c   1.000
_cell.angle_alpha   90.00
_cell.angle_beta   90.00
_cell.angle_gamma   90.00
#
_symmetry.space_group_name_H-M   'P 1'
#
loop_
_entity.id
_entity.type
_entity.pdbx_description
1 polymer ?
#
loop_
_entity_poly.entity_id
_entity_poly.type
_entity_poly.pdbx_seq_one_letter_code
_entity_poly.pdbx_strand_id
1 'polypeptide(L)'
;MKIKKELIDSAAMGRAITRIAHEILEKNKGTEDLVLIGIRTRGVPLAERLAAKVEEIEGIKLPTGILDITLYRDDLSTVAQQPIVHRTEIPFDITGKKVV
;
A
#
# COMPACT_ATOMS: atom_id res chain seq x y z
N MET A 1 -5.85 -22.62 -14.37
CA MET A 1 -6.67 -22.39 -13.14
C MET A 1 -8.11 -22.12 -13.57
N LYS A 2 -9.10 -22.74 -12.92
CA LYS A 2 -10.53 -22.41 -13.11
C LYS A 2 -10.91 -21.41 -12.03
N ILE A 3 -11.45 -20.25 -12.39
CA ILE A 3 -11.91 -19.25 -11.41
C ILE A 3 -13.11 -19.85 -10.66
N LYS A 4 -12.99 -19.99 -9.33
CA LYS A 4 -14.07 -20.55 -8.48
C LYS A 4 -15.23 -19.57 -8.33
N LYS A 5 -14.92 -18.30 -8.09
CA LYS A 5 -15.87 -17.18 -7.96
C LYS A 5 -15.08 -15.88 -8.01
N GLU A 6 -15.60 -14.88 -8.72
CA GLU A 6 -15.07 -13.51 -8.65
C GLU A 6 -15.69 -12.80 -7.45
N LEU A 7 -14.86 -12.19 -6.60
CA LEU A 7 -15.32 -11.46 -5.41
C LEU A 7 -15.47 -9.96 -5.68
N ILE A 8 -14.51 -9.39 -6.41
CA ILE A 8 -14.42 -7.98 -6.75
C ILE A 8 -13.94 -7.90 -8.19
N ASP A 9 -14.76 -7.35 -9.06
CA ASP A 9 -14.39 -7.05 -10.44
C ASP A 9 -13.51 -5.78 -10.53
N SER A 10 -13.01 -5.48 -11.72
CA SER A 10 -12.14 -4.31 -11.95
C SER A 10 -12.81 -2.97 -11.60
N ALA A 11 -14.08 -2.80 -11.93
CA ALA A 11 -14.81 -1.56 -11.66
C ALA A 11 -15.06 -1.38 -10.16
N ALA A 12 -15.39 -2.46 -9.45
CA ALA A 12 -15.55 -2.49 -8.00
C ALA A 12 -14.22 -2.21 -7.29
N MET A 13 -13.11 -2.73 -7.79
CA MET A 13 -11.77 -2.41 -7.27
C MET A 13 -11.45 -0.92 -7.44
N GLY A 14 -11.74 -0.34 -8.61
CA GLY A 14 -11.58 1.09 -8.86
C GLY A 14 -12.39 1.95 -7.88
N ARG A 15 -13.67 1.62 -7.69
CA ARG A 15 -14.53 2.30 -6.70
C ARG A 15 -13.99 2.18 -5.28
N ALA A 16 -13.49 1.00 -4.90
CA ALA A 16 -12.93 0.78 -3.56
C ALA A 16 -11.68 1.62 -3.33
N ILE A 17 -10.77 1.70 -4.31
CA ILE A 17 -9.56 2.54 -4.22
C ILE A 17 -9.93 4.02 -4.08
N THR A 18 -10.87 4.53 -4.89
CA THR A 18 -11.34 5.91 -4.76
C THR A 18 -11.94 6.19 -3.38
N ARG A 19 -12.77 5.28 -2.86
CA ARG A 19 -13.34 5.42 -1.51
C ARG A 19 -12.25 5.46 -0.43
N ILE A 20 -11.29 4.55 -0.48
CA ILE A 20 -10.19 4.50 0.49
C ILE A 20 -9.34 5.77 0.41
N ALA A 21 -9.08 6.31 -0.79
CA ALA A 21 -8.35 7.57 -0.95
C ALA A 21 -9.06 8.74 -0.24
N HIS A 22 -10.37 8.89 -0.43
CA HIS A 22 -11.15 9.91 0.28
C HIS A 22 -11.14 9.70 1.80
N GLU A 23 -11.30 8.45 2.27
CA GLU A 23 -11.27 8.14 3.72
C GLU A 23 -9.91 8.47 4.35
N ILE A 24 -8.80 8.19 3.65
CA ILE A 24 -7.47 8.55 4.09
C ILE A 24 -7.35 10.08 4.20
N LEU A 25 -7.77 10.83 3.18
CA LEU A 25 -7.67 12.30 3.19
C LEU A 25 -8.53 12.92 4.28
N GLU A 26 -9.77 12.50 4.42
CA GLU A 26 -10.70 13.02 5.43
C GLU A 26 -10.17 12.77 6.86
N LYS A 27 -9.72 11.55 7.13
CA LYS A 27 -9.16 11.18 8.44
C LYS A 27 -7.89 11.96 8.79
N ASN A 28 -7.07 12.26 7.79
CA ASN A 28 -5.79 12.95 7.97
C ASN A 28 -5.87 14.47 7.77
N LYS A 29 -7.06 15.00 7.46
CA LYS A 29 -7.33 16.42 7.15
C LYS A 29 -6.46 16.95 6.00
N GLY A 30 -6.35 16.15 4.93
CA GLY A 30 -5.54 16.44 3.76
C GLY A 30 -4.24 15.62 3.71
N THR A 31 -3.24 16.15 3.01
CA THR A 31 -2.02 15.43 2.61
C THR A 31 -0.78 15.79 3.45
N GLU A 32 -0.88 16.77 4.34
CA GLU A 32 0.23 17.22 5.19
C GLU A 32 0.79 16.03 5.99
N ASP A 33 2.11 15.81 5.93
CA ASP A 33 2.83 14.71 6.58
C ASP A 33 2.33 13.28 6.27
N LEU A 34 1.49 13.09 5.26
CA LEU A 34 0.96 11.79 4.87
C LEU A 34 1.93 11.05 3.93
N VAL A 35 2.16 9.77 4.19
CA VAL A 35 2.96 8.88 3.33
C VAL A 35 2.30 7.51 3.22
N LEU A 36 2.51 6.83 2.09
CA LEU A 36 1.97 5.49 1.85
C LEU A 36 3.11 4.45 1.83
N ILE A 37 2.96 3.34 2.55
CA ILE A 37 3.93 2.25 2.54
C ILE A 37 3.25 0.95 2.11
N GLY A 38 3.64 0.46 0.93
CA GLY A 38 3.17 -0.82 0.41
C GLY A 38 3.89 -1.99 1.07
N ILE A 39 3.12 -2.84 1.77
CA ILE A 39 3.64 -4.11 2.30
C ILE A 39 3.49 -5.21 1.25
N ARG A 40 4.61 -5.77 0.79
CA ARG A 40 4.82 -6.90 -0.16
C ARG A 40 3.80 -7.13 -1.30
N THR A 41 4.35 -7.44 -2.48
CA THR A 41 3.71 -7.93 -3.72
C THR A 41 2.46 -7.17 -4.19
N ARG A 42 1.31 -7.32 -3.52
CA ARG A 42 0.06 -6.66 -3.90
C ARG A 42 -0.21 -5.38 -3.11
N GLY A 43 0.42 -5.18 -1.95
CA GLY A 43 0.31 -3.91 -1.21
C GLY A 43 1.03 -2.77 -1.92
N VAL A 44 2.17 -3.03 -2.56
CA VAL A 44 2.94 -2.05 -3.35
C VAL A 44 2.10 -1.42 -4.48
N PRO A 45 1.56 -2.20 -5.44
CA PRO A 45 0.74 -1.63 -6.50
C PRO A 45 -0.57 -1.01 -5.99
N LEU A 46 -1.08 -1.41 -4.82
CA LEU A 46 -2.23 -0.74 -4.20
C LEU A 46 -1.85 0.63 -3.63
N ALA A 47 -0.70 0.74 -2.95
CA ALA A 47 -0.18 2.01 -2.44
C ALA A 47 0.11 2.99 -3.59
N GLU A 48 0.68 2.51 -4.70
CA GLU A 48 0.88 3.33 -5.91
C GLU A 48 -0.44 3.83 -6.51
N ARG A 49 -1.45 2.97 -6.60
CA ARG A 49 -2.79 3.35 -7.10
C ARG A 49 -3.49 4.35 -6.18
N LEU A 50 -3.32 4.19 -4.87
CA LEU A 50 -3.84 5.15 -3.88
C LEU A 50 -3.11 6.48 -4.00
N ALA A 51 -1.79 6.49 -4.13
CA ALA A 51 -1.00 7.72 -4.35
C ALA A 51 -1.46 8.46 -5.61
N ALA A 52 -1.63 7.74 -6.72
CA ALA A 52 -2.12 8.32 -7.97
C ALA A 52 -3.55 8.87 -7.83
N LYS A 53 -4.42 8.19 -7.07
CA LYS A 53 -5.77 8.66 -6.82
C LYS A 53 -5.80 9.90 -5.92
N VAL A 54 -4.94 9.97 -4.92
CA VAL A 54 -4.77 11.18 -4.10
C VAL A 54 -4.24 12.34 -4.93
N GLU A 55 -3.27 12.10 -5.81
CA GLU A 55 -2.74 13.11 -6.74
C GLU A 55 -3.83 13.65 -7.68
N GLU A 56 -4.75 12.79 -8.15
CA GLU A 56 -5.90 13.22 -8.94
C GLU A 56 -6.89 14.11 -8.16
N ILE A 57 -7.08 13.85 -6.86
CA ILE A 57 -8.04 14.57 -6.01
C ILE A 57 -7.48 15.91 -5.50
N GLU A 58 -6.24 15.89 -5.00
CA GLU A 58 -5.62 17.02 -4.29
C GLU A 58 -4.52 17.73 -5.10
N GLY A 59 -4.11 17.16 -6.24
CA GLY A 59 -2.99 17.67 -7.03
C GLY A 59 -1.61 17.40 -6.40
N ILE A 60 -1.54 16.58 -5.34
CA ILE A 60 -0.33 16.32 -4.56
C ILE A 60 0.06 14.85 -4.66
N LYS A 61 1.28 14.61 -5.13
CA LYS A 61 1.88 13.28 -5.15
C LYS A 61 2.43 12.92 -3.77
N LEU A 62 1.81 11.94 -3.11
CA LEU A 62 2.28 11.44 -1.82
C LEU A 62 3.60 10.65 -1.97
N PRO A 63 4.55 10.77 -1.03
CA PRO A 63 5.70 9.88 -0.96
C PRO A 63 5.26 8.44 -0.72
N THR A 64 5.81 7.51 -1.51
CA THR A 64 5.52 6.08 -1.40
C THR A 64 6.78 5.26 -1.08
N GLY A 65 6.65 4.28 -0.19
CA GLY A 65 7.71 3.35 0.18
C GLY A 65 7.27 1.90 0.11
N ILE A 66 8.23 0.99 0.22
CA ILE A 66 8.03 -0.46 0.21
C ILE A 66 8.57 -1.03 1.51
N LEU A 67 7.77 -1.86 2.18
CA LEU A 67 8.20 -2.60 3.36
C LEU A 67 8.18 -4.10 3.06
N ASP A 68 9.35 -4.74 3.13
CA ASP A 68 9.44 -6.19 3.15
C ASP A 68 9.43 -6.71 4.60
N ILE A 69 8.36 -7.44 4.93
CA ILE A 69 8.16 -8.08 6.23
C ILE A 69 8.58 -9.56 6.26
N THR A 70 9.16 -10.10 5.18
CA THR A 70 9.45 -11.55 5.03
C THR A 70 10.25 -12.12 6.20
N LEU A 71 11.20 -11.37 6.74
CA LEU A 71 12.07 -11.81 7.85
C LEU A 71 11.43 -11.65 9.24
N TYR A 72 10.32 -10.92 9.35
CA TYR A 72 9.66 -10.60 10.63
C TYR A 72 8.38 -11.41 10.88
N ARG A 73 8.02 -12.33 9.97
CA ARG A 73 6.85 -13.19 10.19
C ARG A 73 7.25 -14.36 11.09
N ASP A 74 6.62 -14.47 12.24
CA ASP A 74 6.81 -15.59 13.20
C ASP A 74 6.52 -16.98 12.58
N ASP A 75 5.81 -17.03 11.45
CA ASP A 75 5.48 -18.25 10.69
C ASP A 75 6.61 -18.72 9.72
N LEU A 76 7.84 -18.22 9.87
CA LEU A 76 9.01 -18.64 9.05
C LEU A 76 9.24 -20.16 9.06
N SER A 77 8.68 -20.89 10.02
CA SER A 77 8.70 -22.35 10.11
C SER A 77 8.01 -23.08 8.93
N THR A 78 7.14 -22.40 8.18
CA THR A 78 6.41 -23.00 7.04
C THR A 78 6.86 -22.49 5.66
N VAL A 79 7.72 -21.47 5.58
CA VAL A 79 8.08 -20.79 4.33
C VAL A 79 9.55 -21.06 3.96
N ALA A 80 9.80 -22.26 3.42
CA ALA A 80 11.08 -22.71 2.83
C ALA A 80 12.34 -22.59 3.72
N GLN A 81 13.35 -23.44 3.50
CA GLN A 81 14.60 -23.40 4.27
C GLN A 81 15.42 -22.09 4.07
N GLN A 82 15.06 -21.27 3.07
CA GLN A 82 15.66 -19.97 2.80
C GLN A 82 14.59 -18.95 2.37
N PRO A 83 14.25 -17.95 3.19
CA PRO A 83 13.36 -16.86 2.79
C PRO A 83 14.02 -15.99 1.72
N ILE A 84 13.32 -15.75 0.60
CA ILE A 84 13.75 -14.77 -0.41
C ILE A 84 13.47 -13.37 0.12
N VAL A 85 14.52 -12.72 0.62
CA VAL A 85 14.47 -11.35 1.12
C VAL A 85 14.36 -10.39 -0.06
N HIS A 86 13.29 -9.62 -0.10
CA HIS A 86 13.13 -8.47 -0.99
C HIS A 86 13.54 -7.21 -0.22
N ARG A 87 13.71 -6.11 -0.94
CA ARG A 87 14.24 -4.88 -0.34
C ARG A 87 13.11 -4.04 0.25
N THR A 88 13.31 -3.61 1.50
CA THR A 88 12.59 -2.47 2.07
C THR A 88 13.21 -1.20 1.50
N GLU A 89 12.39 -0.35 0.89
CA GLU A 89 12.81 0.87 0.21
C GLU A 89 11.89 2.02 0.62
N ILE A 90 12.34 2.84 1.57
CA ILE A 90 11.63 4.03 2.03
C ILE A 90 12.61 5.21 1.83
N PRO A 91 12.55 5.91 0.68
CA PRO A 91 13.56 6.91 0.30
C PRO A 91 13.36 8.28 1.01
N PHE A 92 12.73 8.28 2.18
CA PHE A 92 12.41 9.46 2.98
C PHE A 92 12.35 9.11 4.47
N ASP A 93 12.51 10.11 5.34
CA ASP A 93 12.29 9.94 6.77
C ASP A 93 10.78 9.81 7.08
N ILE A 94 10.44 8.91 7.99
CA ILE A 94 9.07 8.65 8.44
C ILE A 94 8.77 9.26 9.81
N THR A 95 9.78 9.79 10.49
CA THR A 95 9.63 10.37 11.83
C THR A 95 8.63 11.53 11.79
N GLY A 96 7.61 11.48 12.67
CA GLY A 96 6.55 12.49 12.72
C GLY A 96 5.52 12.42 11.59
N LYS A 97 5.63 11.47 10.65
CA LYS A 97 4.70 11.32 9.52
C LYS A 97 3.49 10.48 9.88
N LYS A 98 2.37 10.75 9.19
CA LYS A 98 1.16 9.91 9.19
C LYS A 98 1.38 8.81 8.15
N VAL A 99 1.78 7.62 8.63
CA VAL A 99 2.09 6.46 7.78
C VAL A 99 0.85 5.59 7.60
N VAL A 100 0.50 5.29 6.34
CA VAL A 100 -0.61 4.39 5.97
C VAL A 100 -0.10 3.22 5.13
#